data_AF-A0A355BS27-F1
#
_entry.id   AF-A0A355BS27-F1
#
_cell.length_a   1.000
_cell.length_b   1.000
_cell.length_c   1.000
_cell.angle_alpha   90.00
_cell.angle_beta   90.00
_cell.angle_gamma   90.00
#
_symmetry.space_group_name_H-M   'P 1'
#
loop_
_entity.id
_entity.type
_entity.pdbx_description
1 polymer ?
#
loop_
_entity_poly.entity_id
_entity_poly.type
_entity_poly.pdbx_seq_one_letter_code
_entity_poly.pdbx_strand_id
1 'polypeptide(L)'
;MKRILTLLAVLMPLFGVAQTASIKKVQLAGDKIIVQYELDDSNPNNEYLMNLYSSKDNYTVAMTKVKGDVGPEIKPGTLKTIEWNFKEELGDFNGEIALEVRGKVFIMFAKLQDFDVDKSYKRGKSYPLNWKPGNNNPIHIELFKGGERIIGELNHPNNGTYLLTLPAHAKPGDDYRIRLTDSKRP
;
A
#
# COMPACT_ATOMS: atom_id res chain seq x y z
N MET A 1 1.72 -31.22 -62.75
CA MET A 1 2.61 -31.12 -61.58
C MET A 1 2.09 -30.03 -60.65
N LYS A 2 1.34 -30.38 -59.59
CA LYS A 2 0.81 -29.39 -58.63
C LYS A 2 1.90 -29.10 -57.59
N ARG A 3 2.42 -27.87 -57.59
CA ARG A 3 3.37 -27.39 -56.57
C ARG A 3 2.58 -27.04 -55.32
N ILE A 4 2.71 -27.84 -54.26
CA ILE A 4 2.16 -27.54 -52.94
C ILE A 4 3.13 -26.57 -52.27
N LEU A 5 2.65 -25.35 -52.00
CA LEU A 5 3.39 -24.32 -51.29
C LEU A 5 3.23 -24.59 -49.78
N THR A 6 4.27 -25.11 -49.14
CA THR A 6 4.26 -25.32 -47.68
C THR A 6 4.57 -23.99 -47.00
N LEU A 7 3.57 -23.39 -46.36
CA LEU A 7 3.75 -22.18 -45.55
C LEU A 7 4.28 -22.59 -44.17
N LEU A 8 5.54 -22.26 -43.86
CA LEU A 8 6.14 -22.50 -42.55
C LEU A 8 5.81 -21.31 -41.64
N ALA A 9 4.82 -21.47 -40.76
CA ALA A 9 4.50 -20.48 -39.75
C ALA A 9 5.48 -20.62 -38.57
N VAL A 10 6.38 -19.65 -38.40
CA VAL A 10 7.23 -19.54 -37.21
C VAL A 10 6.42 -18.85 -36.11
N LEU A 11 5.95 -19.62 -35.13
CA LEU A 11 5.41 -19.07 -33.90
C LEU A 11 6.57 -18.48 -33.08
N MET A 12 6.69 -17.16 -33.02
CA MET A 12 7.51 -16.52 -31.97
C MET A 12 6.74 -16.58 -30.65
N PRO A 13 7.34 -17.09 -29.56
CA PRO A 13 6.71 -17.02 -28.25
C PRO A 13 6.62 -15.57 -27.81
N LEU A 14 5.39 -15.09 -27.59
CA LEU A 14 5.14 -13.86 -26.85
C LEU A 14 5.49 -14.13 -25.39
N PHE A 15 6.66 -13.70 -24.94
CA PHE A 15 6.97 -13.66 -23.51
C PHE A 15 6.11 -12.56 -22.87
N GLY A 16 4.99 -12.96 -22.29
CA GLY A 16 4.28 -12.11 -21.34
C GLY A 16 5.08 -12.11 -20.03
N VAL A 17 5.59 -10.95 -19.61
CA VAL A 17 6.12 -10.78 -18.25
C VAL A 17 4.92 -10.74 -17.31
N ALA A 18 4.74 -11.79 -16.51
CA ALA A 18 3.77 -11.77 -15.42
C ALA A 18 4.32 -10.92 -14.26
N GLN A 19 3.44 -10.27 -13.52
CA GLN A 19 3.81 -9.61 -12.27
C GLN A 19 4.18 -10.69 -11.25
N THR A 20 5.41 -10.67 -10.74
CA THR A 20 5.86 -11.70 -9.78
C THR A 20 6.59 -11.10 -8.60
N ALA A 21 6.35 -11.67 -7.42
CA ALA A 21 7.16 -11.43 -6.23
C ALA A 21 7.89 -12.74 -5.89
N SER A 22 9.21 -12.73 -5.97
CA SER A 22 10.04 -13.93 -5.85
C SER A 22 11.06 -13.79 -4.73
N ILE A 23 10.93 -14.60 -3.67
CA ILE A 23 11.96 -14.66 -2.61
C ILE A 23 13.25 -15.23 -3.21
N LYS A 24 14.36 -14.52 -3.01
CA LYS A 24 15.70 -14.91 -3.47
C LYS A 24 16.60 -15.40 -2.35
N LYS A 25 16.42 -14.85 -1.15
CA LYS A 25 17.25 -15.21 0.01
C LYS A 25 16.47 -15.04 1.29
N VAL A 26 16.66 -15.98 2.22
CA VAL A 26 16.17 -15.91 3.59
C VAL A 26 17.37 -16.09 4.52
N GLN A 27 17.53 -15.21 5.51
CA GLN A 27 18.64 -15.25 6.46
C GLN A 27 18.11 -15.08 7.88
N LEU A 28 18.60 -15.91 8.80
CA LEU A 28 18.40 -15.70 10.24
C LEU A 28 19.48 -14.74 10.75
N ALA A 29 19.07 -13.70 11.48
CA ALA A 29 19.93 -12.66 12.03
C ALA A 29 19.51 -12.39 13.49
N GLY A 30 19.90 -13.29 14.40
CA GLY A 30 19.46 -13.25 15.79
C GLY A 30 17.96 -13.50 15.90
N ASP A 31 17.23 -12.59 16.55
CA ASP A 31 15.78 -12.67 16.75
C ASP A 31 14.97 -12.23 15.50
N LYS A 32 15.62 -12.14 14.33
CA LYS A 32 15.03 -11.61 13.10
C LYS A 32 15.29 -12.52 11.91
N ILE A 33 14.35 -12.52 10.98
CA ILE A 33 14.51 -13.12 9.66
C ILE A 33 14.55 -12.00 8.62
N ILE A 34 15.56 -12.02 7.76
CA ILE A 34 15.74 -11.10 6.64
C ILE A 34 15.36 -11.83 5.36
N VAL A 35 14.28 -11.38 4.70
CA VAL A 35 13.77 -11.91 3.44
C VAL A 35 14.13 -10.93 2.33
N GLN A 36 14.98 -11.36 1.40
CA GLN A 36 15.26 -10.62 0.17
C GLN A 36 14.43 -11.19 -0.97
N TYR A 37 13.78 -10.32 -1.72
CA TYR A 37 12.92 -10.69 -2.84
C TYR A 37 13.08 -9.73 -4.03
N GLU A 38 12.57 -10.17 -5.19
CA GLU A 38 12.43 -9.35 -6.38
C GLU A 38 10.95 -9.13 -6.68
N LEU A 39 10.60 -7.92 -7.09
CA LEU A 39 9.26 -7.57 -7.57
C LEU A 39 9.36 -7.16 -9.04
N ASP A 40 8.98 -8.06 -9.93
CA ASP A 40 9.04 -7.86 -11.37
C ASP A 40 7.71 -7.34 -11.90
N ASP A 41 7.77 -6.22 -12.61
CA ASP A 41 6.68 -5.64 -13.39
C ASP A 41 7.28 -4.84 -14.55
N SER A 42 6.66 -4.92 -15.72
CA SER A 42 7.07 -4.14 -16.90
C SER A 42 6.83 -2.64 -16.73
N ASN A 43 5.88 -2.23 -15.87
CA ASN A 43 5.65 -0.83 -15.54
C ASN A 43 6.28 -0.47 -14.17
N PRO A 44 7.42 0.24 -14.15
CA PRO A 44 8.09 0.63 -12.91
C PRO A 44 7.32 1.67 -12.07
N ASN A 45 6.25 2.25 -12.62
CA ASN A 45 5.40 3.19 -11.91
C ASN A 45 4.26 2.51 -11.14
N ASN A 46 4.05 1.21 -11.35
CA ASN A 46 3.09 0.48 -10.54
C ASN A 46 3.56 0.45 -9.09
N GLU A 47 2.60 0.46 -8.17
CA GLU A 47 2.84 0.36 -6.74
C GLU A 47 2.07 -0.85 -6.22
N TYR A 48 2.60 -1.48 -5.19
CA TYR A 48 2.06 -2.72 -4.62
C TYR A 48 1.91 -2.61 -3.12
N LEU A 49 0.87 -3.28 -2.61
CA LEU A 49 0.74 -3.63 -1.21
C LEU A 49 1.37 -5.01 -1.02
N MET A 50 2.57 -5.00 -0.47
CA MET A 50 3.38 -6.19 -0.20
C MET A 50 3.12 -6.68 1.21
N ASN A 51 2.94 -7.99 1.37
CA ASN A 51 2.73 -8.64 2.67
C ASN A 51 3.59 -9.90 2.76
N LEU A 52 4.11 -10.17 3.96
CA LEU A 52 4.79 -11.40 4.30
C LEU A 52 3.81 -12.35 4.99
N TYR A 53 3.80 -13.62 4.58
CA TYR A 53 3.02 -14.69 5.20
C TYR A 53 3.96 -15.81 5.63
N SER A 54 3.46 -16.66 6.52
CA SER A 54 4.20 -17.83 6.97
C SER A 54 3.32 -19.08 6.97
N SER A 55 3.93 -20.25 6.97
CA SER A 55 3.22 -21.52 7.05
C SER A 55 2.54 -21.79 8.39
N LYS A 56 2.81 -20.98 9.43
CA LYS A 56 2.30 -21.21 10.81
C LYS A 56 0.77 -21.33 10.87
N ASP A 57 0.10 -20.63 9.98
CA ASP A 57 -1.36 -20.50 9.92
C ASP A 57 -1.87 -20.81 8.50
N ASN A 58 -1.12 -21.61 7.74
CA ASN A 58 -1.42 -21.89 6.33
C ASN A 58 -1.53 -20.62 5.47
N TYR A 59 -0.70 -19.61 5.76
CA TYR A 59 -0.59 -18.37 4.98
C TYR A 59 -1.89 -17.54 4.93
N THR A 60 -2.63 -17.51 6.04
CA THR A 60 -3.93 -16.79 6.11
C THR A 60 -3.81 -15.36 6.64
N VAL A 61 -2.88 -15.10 7.54
CA VAL A 61 -2.67 -13.83 8.23
C VAL A 61 -1.29 -13.31 7.86
N ALA A 62 -1.24 -12.05 7.41
CA ALA A 62 0.01 -11.37 7.14
C ALA A 62 0.77 -11.09 8.43
N MET A 63 2.10 -11.23 8.39
CA MET A 63 2.97 -10.89 9.52
C MET A 63 2.94 -9.38 9.76
N THR A 64 2.95 -8.98 11.03
CA THR A 64 2.74 -7.60 11.45
C THR A 64 4.01 -6.96 12.01
N LYS A 65 4.91 -7.76 12.60
CA LYS A 65 6.21 -7.33 13.13
C LYS A 65 7.28 -7.23 12.03
N VAL A 66 6.91 -6.63 10.91
CA VAL A 66 7.72 -6.52 9.70
C VAL A 66 8.04 -5.06 9.38
N LYS A 67 9.19 -4.82 8.73
CA LYS A 67 9.58 -3.50 8.21
C LYS A 67 10.45 -3.64 6.95
N GLY A 68 10.71 -2.53 6.26
CA GLY A 68 11.47 -2.49 5.02
C GLY A 68 10.55 -2.39 3.81
N ASP A 69 10.84 -3.12 2.75
CA ASP A 69 10.03 -3.21 1.53
C ASP A 69 8.77 -4.07 1.75
N VAL A 70 7.88 -3.62 2.63
CA VAL A 70 6.62 -4.28 3.00
C VAL A 70 5.56 -3.21 3.29
N GLY A 71 4.28 -3.51 3.05
CA GLY A 71 3.21 -2.53 3.14
C GLY A 71 2.87 -1.91 1.78
N PRO A 72 2.14 -0.77 1.76
CA PRO A 72 1.70 -0.12 0.52
C PRO A 72 2.84 0.61 -0.21
N GLU A 73 2.56 1.09 -1.43
CA GLU A 73 3.46 1.97 -2.21
C GLU A 73 4.81 1.36 -2.61
N ILE A 74 4.93 0.03 -2.60
CA ILE A 74 6.17 -0.64 -2.99
C ILE A 74 6.25 -0.70 -4.51
N LYS A 75 7.26 -0.05 -5.08
CA LYS A 75 7.55 -0.10 -6.52
C LYS A 75 8.33 -1.37 -6.92
N PRO A 76 8.17 -1.85 -8.15
CA PRO A 76 9.01 -2.89 -8.75
C PRO A 76 10.49 -2.63 -8.59
N GLY A 77 11.27 -3.70 -8.51
CA GLY A 77 12.72 -3.62 -8.39
C GLY A 77 13.34 -4.88 -7.80
N THR A 78 14.67 -4.93 -7.89
CA THR A 78 15.48 -6.00 -7.32
C THR A 78 15.96 -5.66 -5.91
N LEU A 79 16.43 -6.66 -5.17
CA LEU A 79 17.02 -6.50 -3.83
C LEU A 79 16.09 -5.90 -2.76
N LYS A 80 14.78 -6.07 -2.93
CA LYS A 80 13.80 -5.67 -1.92
C LYS A 80 13.99 -6.49 -0.66
N THR A 81 13.89 -5.87 0.51
CA THR A 81 14.20 -6.50 1.80
C THR A 81 13.08 -6.30 2.81
N ILE A 82 12.54 -7.40 3.34
CA ILE A 82 11.65 -7.42 4.49
C ILE A 82 12.44 -7.95 5.70
N GLU A 83 12.49 -7.16 6.77
CA GLU A 83 12.97 -7.61 8.08
C GLU A 83 11.77 -7.99 8.94
N TRP A 84 11.72 -9.24 9.39
CA TRP A 84 10.66 -9.76 10.25
C TRP A 84 11.22 -10.10 11.64
N ASN A 85 10.67 -9.48 12.69
CA ASN A 85 10.94 -9.83 14.07
C ASN A 85 10.06 -11.04 14.46
N PHE A 86 10.53 -12.24 14.10
CA PHE A 86 9.75 -13.47 14.29
C PHE A 86 9.52 -13.78 15.77
N LYS A 87 10.45 -13.41 16.66
CA LYS A 87 10.32 -13.67 18.10
C LYS A 87 9.27 -12.77 18.75
N GLU A 88 9.18 -11.51 18.33
CA GLU A 88 8.09 -10.63 18.80
C GLU A 88 6.72 -11.05 18.23
N GLU A 89 6.69 -11.62 17.02
CA GLU A 89 5.45 -12.11 16.39
C GLU A 89 4.99 -13.45 16.98
N LEU A 90 5.91 -14.38 17.22
CA LEU A 90 5.61 -15.78 17.51
C LEU A 90 6.00 -16.23 18.93
N GLY A 91 6.72 -15.41 19.69
CA GLY A 91 7.29 -15.80 20.99
C GLY A 91 8.39 -16.84 20.84
N ASP A 92 8.39 -17.83 21.74
CA ASP A 92 9.39 -18.91 21.81
C ASP A 92 9.13 -20.04 20.80
N PHE A 93 8.76 -19.67 19.56
CA PHE A 93 8.49 -20.64 18.50
C PHE A 93 9.73 -21.49 18.20
N ASN A 94 9.53 -22.81 18.12
CA ASN A 94 10.55 -23.77 17.74
C ASN A 94 9.98 -24.72 16.68
N GLY A 95 10.56 -24.72 15.49
CA GLY A 95 10.12 -25.53 14.37
C GLY A 95 10.53 -24.94 13.02
N GLU A 96 10.18 -25.65 11.96
CA GLU A 96 10.36 -25.18 10.60
C GLU A 96 9.24 -24.23 10.19
N ILE A 97 9.59 -23.20 9.42
CA ILE A 97 8.63 -22.23 8.90
C ILE A 97 8.97 -21.90 7.45
N ALA A 98 7.96 -21.99 6.59
CA ALA A 98 8.05 -21.53 5.22
C ALA A 98 7.44 -20.12 5.11
N LEU A 99 7.96 -19.33 4.17
CA LEU A 99 7.59 -17.92 3.99
C LEU A 99 7.06 -17.69 2.58
N GLU A 100 6.08 -16.79 2.47
CA GLU A 100 5.55 -16.36 1.19
C GLU A 100 5.43 -14.82 1.16
N VAL A 101 5.89 -14.20 0.08
CA VAL A 101 5.70 -12.77 -0.17
C VAL A 101 4.58 -12.63 -1.20
N ARG A 102 3.50 -11.93 -0.83
CA ARG A 102 2.38 -11.65 -1.75
C ARG A 102 2.27 -10.16 -2.00
N GLY A 103 2.20 -9.79 -3.27
CA GLY A 103 1.90 -8.44 -3.72
C GLY A 103 0.50 -8.37 -4.32
N LYS A 104 -0.20 -7.26 -4.07
CA LYS A 104 -1.36 -6.86 -4.86
C LYS A 104 -1.17 -5.43 -5.33
N VAL A 105 -1.61 -5.13 -6.55
CA VAL A 105 -1.56 -3.76 -7.08
C VAL A 105 -2.22 -2.81 -6.07
N PHE A 106 -1.48 -1.77 -5.71
CA PHE A 106 -1.90 -0.73 -4.79
C PHE A 106 -2.08 0.56 -5.58
N ILE A 107 -3.32 1.06 -5.57
CA ILE A 107 -3.66 2.36 -6.13
C ILE A 107 -4.10 3.20 -4.94
N MET A 108 -3.29 4.20 -4.60
CA MET A 108 -3.67 5.18 -3.59
C MET A 108 -4.91 5.93 -4.08
N PHE A 109 -6.02 5.83 -3.36
CA PHE A 109 -7.30 6.41 -3.79
C PHE A 109 -7.29 7.95 -3.76
N ALA A 110 -6.49 8.55 -2.88
CA ALA A 110 -6.28 9.99 -2.79
C ALA A 110 -4.86 10.30 -2.30
N LYS A 111 -4.07 11.03 -3.10
CA LYS A 111 -2.72 11.47 -2.73
C LYS A 111 -2.72 12.96 -2.40
N LEU A 112 -2.64 13.30 -1.10
CA LEU A 112 -2.62 14.71 -0.66
C LEU A 112 -1.50 15.50 -1.35
N GLN A 113 -1.80 16.75 -1.66
CA GLN A 113 -0.91 17.69 -2.32
C GLN A 113 -0.89 19.00 -1.53
N ASP A 114 0.30 19.55 -1.35
CA ASP A 114 0.52 20.92 -0.85
C ASP A 114 -0.17 21.25 0.49
N PHE A 115 -0.41 20.24 1.33
CA PHE A 115 -0.93 20.42 2.69
C PHE A 115 0.19 20.21 3.72
N ASP A 116 0.48 21.25 4.47
CA ASP A 116 1.53 21.27 5.49
C ASP A 116 0.98 20.78 6.84
N VAL A 117 1.24 19.52 7.17
CA VAL A 117 0.75 18.89 8.41
C VAL A 117 1.41 19.44 9.67
N ASP A 118 2.56 20.10 9.56
CA ASP A 118 3.29 20.66 10.70
C ASP A 118 2.87 22.11 10.99
N LYS A 119 2.03 22.69 10.12
CA LYS A 119 1.55 24.06 10.25
C LYS A 119 0.39 24.17 11.24
N SER A 120 0.36 25.28 11.95
CA SER A 120 -0.80 25.69 12.76
C SER A 120 -1.90 26.34 11.91
N TYR A 121 -3.12 25.84 12.04
CA TYR A 121 -4.30 26.34 11.33
C TYR A 121 -5.27 27.05 12.31
N LYS A 122 -5.81 28.20 11.90
CA LYS A 122 -6.70 29.02 12.74
C LYS A 122 -8.13 28.50 12.65
N ARG A 123 -8.75 28.26 13.80
CA ARG A 123 -10.19 27.93 13.90
C ARG A 123 -11.08 29.02 13.30
N GLY A 124 -12.24 28.64 12.78
CA GLY A 124 -13.19 29.54 12.12
C GLY A 124 -12.72 30.01 10.73
N LYS A 125 -11.75 29.33 10.13
CA LYS A 125 -11.24 29.60 8.78
C LYS A 125 -11.36 28.35 7.93
N SER A 126 -11.38 28.58 6.62
CA SER A 126 -11.44 27.53 5.61
C SER A 126 -10.09 27.39 4.92
N TYR A 127 -9.69 26.14 4.67
CA TYR A 127 -8.41 25.79 4.07
C TYR A 127 -8.65 24.78 2.95
N PRO A 128 -8.05 24.98 1.76
CA PRO A 128 -8.14 23.99 0.70
C PRO A 128 -7.35 22.75 1.09
N LEU A 129 -7.99 21.59 0.97
CA LEU A 129 -7.34 20.29 0.89
C LEU A 129 -7.36 19.88 -0.57
N ASN A 130 -6.18 19.72 -1.16
CA ASN A 130 -6.05 19.25 -2.54
C ASN A 130 -5.39 17.87 -2.53
N TRP A 131 -5.80 17.04 -3.48
CA TRP A 131 -5.19 15.73 -3.69
C TRP A 131 -5.29 15.32 -5.14
N LYS A 132 -4.42 14.39 -5.56
CA LYS A 132 -4.58 13.69 -6.83
C LYS A 132 -5.53 12.50 -6.62
N PRO A 133 -6.68 12.44 -7.31
CA PRO A 133 -7.55 11.26 -7.30
C PRO A 133 -6.84 10.06 -7.92
N GLY A 134 -6.90 8.91 -7.27
CA GLY A 134 -6.41 7.65 -7.84
C GLY A 134 -7.51 6.75 -8.40
N ASN A 135 -8.77 7.01 -8.06
CA ASN A 135 -9.93 6.29 -8.57
C ASN A 135 -11.17 7.20 -8.55
N ASN A 136 -12.31 6.69 -9.06
CA ASN A 136 -13.58 7.41 -9.08
C ASN A 136 -14.52 7.07 -7.90
N ASN A 137 -14.05 6.29 -6.92
CA ASN A 137 -14.87 5.97 -5.75
C ASN A 137 -15.03 7.24 -4.91
N PRO A 138 -16.23 7.58 -4.43
CA PRO A 138 -16.40 8.66 -3.47
C PRO A 138 -15.55 8.43 -2.22
N ILE A 139 -15.14 9.51 -1.55
CA ILE A 139 -14.34 9.45 -0.33
C ILE A 139 -15.08 10.06 0.86
N HIS A 140 -14.71 9.63 2.06
CA HIS A 140 -15.07 10.29 3.30
C HIS A 140 -13.92 11.19 3.71
N ILE A 141 -14.22 12.44 4.04
CA ILE A 141 -13.24 13.44 4.47
C ILE A 141 -13.65 13.88 5.86
N GLU A 142 -12.87 13.52 6.87
CA GLU A 142 -13.24 13.72 8.26
C GLU A 142 -12.09 14.37 9.04
N LEU A 143 -12.44 15.30 9.94
CA LEU A 143 -11.53 15.90 10.90
C LEU A 143 -11.79 15.31 12.28
N PHE A 144 -10.73 14.78 12.87
CA PHE A 144 -10.72 14.24 14.23
C PHE A 144 -9.88 15.11 15.15
N LYS A 145 -10.25 15.14 16.44
CA LYS A 145 -9.39 15.58 17.54
C LYS A 145 -9.22 14.40 18.49
N GLY A 146 -8.00 13.91 18.66
CA GLY A 146 -7.76 12.64 19.34
C GLY A 146 -8.50 11.50 18.64
N GLY A 147 -9.48 10.90 19.33
CA GLY A 147 -10.34 9.84 18.79
C GLY A 147 -11.74 10.29 18.37
N GLU A 148 -12.11 11.55 18.59
CA GLU A 148 -13.46 12.05 18.34
C GLU A 148 -13.55 12.76 16.99
N ARG A 149 -14.58 12.42 16.19
CA ARG A 149 -14.87 13.11 14.94
C ARG A 149 -15.50 14.46 15.26
N ILE A 150 -14.88 15.53 14.78
CA ILE A 150 -15.36 16.91 14.96
C ILE A 150 -16.29 17.32 13.81
N ILE A 151 -15.84 17.11 12.58
CA ILE A 151 -16.61 17.38 11.35
C ILE A 151 -16.24 16.37 10.27
N GLY A 152 -17.05 16.30 9.21
CA GLY A 152 -16.68 15.58 8.01
C GLY A 152 -17.77 15.59 6.95
N GLU A 153 -17.40 15.21 5.74
CA GLU A 153 -18.30 14.96 4.63
C GLU A 153 -18.15 13.50 4.19
N LEU A 154 -19.29 12.80 4.10
CA LEU A 154 -19.35 11.43 3.61
C LEU A 154 -19.74 11.42 2.14
N ASN A 155 -19.22 10.44 1.40
CA ASN A 155 -19.44 10.27 -0.04
C ASN A 155 -19.12 11.51 -0.89
N HIS A 156 -18.10 12.29 -0.49
CA HIS A 156 -17.59 13.38 -1.30
C HIS A 156 -17.06 12.85 -2.64
N PRO A 157 -17.39 13.47 -3.80
CA PRO A 157 -16.80 13.08 -5.07
C PRO A 157 -15.27 13.14 -5.02
N ASN A 158 -14.60 12.09 -5.50
CA ASN A 158 -13.13 12.07 -5.54
C ASN A 158 -12.60 12.92 -6.70
N ASN A 159 -12.81 14.23 -6.62
CA ASN A 159 -12.53 15.22 -7.67
C ASN A 159 -11.24 16.03 -7.41
N GLY A 160 -10.54 15.76 -6.31
CA GLY A 160 -9.22 16.31 -6.01
C GLY A 160 -9.21 17.57 -5.15
N THR A 161 -10.36 18.04 -4.66
CA THR A 161 -10.39 19.25 -3.82
C THR A 161 -11.53 19.25 -2.81
N TYR A 162 -11.26 19.76 -1.61
CA TYR A 162 -12.24 19.96 -0.56
C TYR A 162 -11.90 21.21 0.25
N LEU A 163 -12.90 22.04 0.55
CA LEU A 163 -12.71 23.22 1.39
C LEU A 163 -12.97 22.89 2.86
N LEU A 164 -11.91 22.53 3.60
CA LEU A 164 -12.00 22.21 5.02
C LEU A 164 -12.26 23.47 5.86
N THR A 165 -13.46 23.57 6.42
CA THR A 165 -13.82 24.68 7.31
C THR A 165 -13.67 24.29 8.78
N LEU A 166 -12.65 24.83 9.45
CA LEU A 166 -12.41 24.54 10.86
C LEU A 166 -13.48 25.20 11.74
N PRO A 167 -14.16 24.48 12.65
CA PRO A 167 -15.18 25.08 13.51
C PRO A 167 -14.60 26.16 14.42
N ALA A 168 -15.27 27.30 14.54
CA ALA A 168 -14.79 28.42 15.37
C ALA A 168 -14.68 28.08 16.87
N HIS A 169 -15.43 27.07 17.33
CA HIS A 169 -15.44 26.56 18.71
C HIS A 169 -14.48 25.36 18.92
N ALA A 170 -13.71 24.97 17.90
CA ALA A 170 -12.73 23.89 18.03
C ALA A 170 -11.68 24.24 19.10
N LYS A 171 -11.43 23.30 20.01
CA LYS A 171 -10.43 23.45 21.09
C LYS A 171 -9.01 23.48 20.51
N PRO A 172 -8.13 24.41 20.92
CA PRO A 172 -6.72 24.37 20.52
C PRO A 172 -6.05 23.02 20.81
N GLY A 173 -5.03 22.66 20.03
CA GLY A 173 -4.22 21.46 20.21
C GLY A 173 -3.57 21.00 18.90
N ASP A 174 -2.69 20.02 19.02
CA ASP A 174 -1.90 19.39 17.96
C ASP A 174 -2.34 17.95 17.66
N ASP A 175 -3.29 17.41 18.42
CA ASP A 175 -3.85 16.06 18.30
C ASP A 175 -4.92 15.92 17.20
N TYR A 176 -4.92 16.84 16.24
CA TYR A 176 -5.86 16.83 15.12
C TYR A 176 -5.41 15.88 14.01
N ARG A 177 -6.36 15.20 13.38
CA ARG A 177 -6.10 14.32 12.23
C ARG A 177 -7.14 14.51 11.15
N ILE A 178 -6.70 14.63 9.90
CA ILE A 178 -7.56 14.52 8.74
C ILE A 178 -7.54 13.06 8.29
N ARG A 179 -8.70 12.45 8.15
CA ARG A 179 -8.87 11.10 7.64
C ARG A 179 -9.57 11.15 6.30
N LEU A 180 -8.90 10.64 5.27
CA LEU A 180 -9.50 10.32 3.98
C LEU A 180 -9.78 8.83 3.94
N THR A 181 -10.98 8.43 3.50
CA THR A 181 -11.38 7.02 3.42
C THR A 181 -12.05 6.74 2.08
N ASP A 182 -11.71 5.66 1.39
CA ASP A 182 -12.45 5.21 0.20
C ASP A 182 -13.81 4.64 0.64
N SER A 183 -14.92 5.22 0.19
CA SER A 183 -16.28 4.79 0.59
C SER A 183 -16.61 3.34 0.24
N LYS A 184 -15.89 2.73 -0.70
CA LYS A 184 -16.04 1.31 -1.08
C LYS A 184 -15.12 0.39 -0.29
N ARG A 185 -14.18 0.95 0.49
CA ARG A 185 -13.20 0.23 1.32
C ARG A 185 -12.98 1.01 2.64
N PRO A 186 -14.01 1.09 3.49
CA PRO A 186 -14.00 1.89 4.71
C PRO A 186 -13.04 1.37 5.79
#